data_AF-A0A957GN98-F1
#
_entry.id   AF-A0A957GN98-F1
#
_cell.length_a   1.000
_cell.length_b   1.000
_cell.length_c   1.000
_cell.angle_alpha   90.00
_cell.angle_beta   90.00
_cell.angle_gamma   90.00
#
_symmetry.space_group_name_H-M   'P 1'
#
loop_
_entity.id
_entity.type
_entity.pdbx_description
1 polymer ?
#
loop_
_entity_poly.entity_id
_entity_poly.type
_entity_poly.pdbx_seq_one_letter_code
_entity_poly.pdbx_strand_id
1 'polypeptide(L)'
;MEVTGVGYDPAGHFAADGNKLNYKQRFDLLQLLETGLWCNNARIYKEADGWHQLGNPTEAALITAAYKAWLPAAAPEKVAEFPFDSQRKRMTVVLRQPEGLVAHAKGAPEIMLARCTRVLDGVEERPLTATDYATISDAYQTL
;
A
#
# COMPACT_ATOMS: atom_id res chain seq x y z
N MET A 1 3.09 14.96 -0.43
CA MET A 1 1.72 14.47 -0.63
C MET A 1 1.09 14.27 0.74
N GLU A 2 -0.18 14.60 0.89
CA GLU A 2 -0.96 14.48 2.12
C GLU A 2 -2.20 13.61 1.86
N VAL A 3 -2.68 12.91 2.89
CA VAL A 3 -3.96 12.18 2.88
C VAL A 3 -4.91 12.86 3.86
N THR A 4 -6.00 13.44 3.38
CA THR A 4 -6.92 14.21 4.23
C THR A 4 -7.89 13.31 5.02
N GLY A 5 -8.51 13.87 6.04
CA GLY A 5 -9.54 13.22 6.86
C GLY A 5 -9.02 12.85 8.25
N VAL A 6 -9.82 12.11 9.01
CA VAL A 6 -9.53 11.80 10.43
C VAL A 6 -9.77 10.34 10.74
N GLY A 7 -8.92 9.76 11.60
CA GLY A 7 -9.03 8.38 12.06
C GLY A 7 -9.15 7.36 10.90
N TYR A 8 -10.09 6.43 11.03
CA TYR A 8 -10.37 5.38 10.05
C TYR A 8 -11.53 5.71 9.11
N ASP A 9 -11.98 6.97 9.07
CA ASP A 9 -13.03 7.39 8.16
C ASP A 9 -12.51 7.36 6.70
N PRO A 10 -13.10 6.53 5.80
CA PRO A 10 -12.73 6.50 4.40
C PRO A 10 -13.11 7.77 3.65
N ALA A 11 -13.87 8.70 4.24
CA ALA A 11 -14.10 10.01 3.66
C ALA A 11 -12.78 10.82 3.63
N GLY A 12 -12.38 11.28 2.44
CA GLY A 12 -11.15 12.07 2.27
C GLY A 12 -10.63 12.04 0.83
N HIS A 13 -9.45 12.59 0.63
CA HIS A 13 -8.76 12.60 -0.65
C HIS A 13 -7.24 12.71 -0.46
N PHE A 14 -6.51 12.49 -1.55
CA PHE A 14 -5.08 12.76 -1.64
C PHE A 14 -4.88 14.21 -2.07
N ALA A 15 -3.92 14.91 -1.47
CA ALA A 15 -3.57 16.28 -1.82
C ALA A 15 -2.06 16.44 -2.03
N ALA A 16 -1.68 17.36 -2.91
CA ALA A 16 -0.30 17.79 -3.13
C ALA A 16 -0.29 19.31 -3.32
N ASP A 17 0.61 20.00 -2.61
CA ASP A 17 0.74 21.45 -2.66
C ASP A 17 -0.61 22.20 -2.45
N GLY A 18 -1.40 21.70 -1.48
CA GLY A 18 -2.72 22.25 -1.15
C GLY A 18 -3.84 21.92 -2.14
N ASN A 19 -3.55 21.24 -3.25
CA ASN A 19 -4.52 20.91 -4.28
C ASN A 19 -4.94 19.45 -4.21
N LYS A 20 -6.24 19.19 -4.46
CA LYS A 20 -6.77 17.84 -4.57
C LYS A 20 -6.11 17.11 -5.74
N LEU A 21 -5.45 16.01 -5.45
CA LEU A 21 -4.79 15.16 -6.42
C LEU A 21 -5.82 14.21 -7.07
N ASN A 22 -5.78 14.11 -8.40
CA ASN A 22 -6.54 13.09 -9.11
C ASN A 22 -5.81 11.75 -9.05
N TYR A 23 -6.17 10.92 -8.07
CA TYR A 23 -5.50 9.63 -7.84
C TYR A 23 -5.59 8.68 -9.05
N LYS A 24 -6.60 8.86 -9.93
CA LYS A 24 -6.75 8.05 -11.15
C LYS A 24 -5.63 8.27 -12.17
N GLN A 25 -4.88 9.37 -12.05
CA GLN A 25 -3.72 9.68 -12.89
C GLN A 25 -2.40 9.24 -12.24
N ARG A 26 -2.44 8.61 -11.07
CA ARG A 26 -1.27 8.15 -10.31
C ARG A 26 -1.29 6.63 -10.21
N PHE A 27 -0.80 5.99 -11.26
CA PHE A 27 -0.76 4.53 -11.35
C PHE A 27 0.12 3.92 -10.26
N ASP A 28 1.29 4.48 -10.02
CA ASP A 28 2.16 4.19 -8.88
C ASP A 28 1.43 4.19 -7.52
N LEU A 29 0.63 5.22 -7.26
CA LEU A 29 -0.16 5.34 -6.04
C LEU A 29 -1.22 4.24 -5.97
N LEU A 30 -1.92 3.97 -7.07
CA LEU A 30 -2.92 2.90 -7.12
C LEU A 30 -2.30 1.54 -6.81
N GLN A 31 -1.16 1.19 -7.41
CA GLN A 31 -0.45 -0.06 -7.13
C GLN A 31 -0.01 -0.19 -5.66
N LEU A 32 0.43 0.92 -5.06
CA LEU A 32 0.78 0.98 -3.64
C LEU A 32 -0.45 0.71 -2.75
N LEU A 33 -1.57 1.37 -3.04
CA LEU A 33 -2.79 1.26 -2.27
C LEU A 33 -3.46 -0.11 -2.43
N GLU A 34 -3.44 -0.72 -3.62
CA GLU A 34 -3.88 -2.09 -3.84
C GLU A 34 -3.07 -3.08 -3.01
N THR A 35 -1.74 -2.93 -3.00
CA THR A 35 -0.85 -3.74 -2.15
C THR A 35 -1.18 -3.55 -0.67
N GLY A 36 -1.39 -2.30 -0.23
CA GLY A 36 -1.78 -1.98 1.14
C GLY A 36 -3.15 -2.51 1.55
N LEU A 37 -4.08 -2.63 0.60
CA LEU A 37 -5.44 -3.13 0.83
C LEU A 37 -5.49 -4.66 0.88
N TRP A 38 -4.88 -5.35 -0.10
CA TRP A 38 -5.03 -6.80 -0.24
C TRP A 38 -3.96 -7.62 0.48
N CYS A 39 -2.75 -7.07 0.66
CA CYS A 39 -1.73 -7.67 1.53
C CYS A 39 -1.92 -7.13 2.96
N ASN A 40 -3.05 -7.46 3.58
CA ASN A 40 -3.48 -6.86 4.85
C ASN A 40 -4.37 -7.80 5.66
N ASN A 41 -4.18 -7.82 6.98
CA ASN A 41 -5.00 -8.61 7.91
C ASN A 41 -5.93 -7.76 8.80
N ALA A 42 -5.85 -6.42 8.74
CA ALA A 42 -6.73 -5.53 9.47
C ALA A 42 -8.10 -5.39 8.79
N ARG A 43 -9.04 -4.79 9.52
CA ARG A 43 -10.35 -4.37 9.02
C ARG A 43 -10.70 -3.03 9.62
N ILE A 44 -11.44 -2.22 8.86
CA ILE A 44 -12.12 -1.05 9.39
C ILE A 44 -13.63 -1.25 9.30
N TYR A 45 -14.37 -0.77 10.28
CA TYR A 45 -15.82 -0.91 10.36
C TYR A 45 -16.43 0.29 11.08
N LYS A 46 -17.73 0.50 10.88
CA LYS A 46 -18.45 1.64 11.46
C LYS A 46 -19.43 1.16 12.51
N GLU A 47 -19.35 1.75 13.70
CA GLU A 47 -20.33 1.61 14.78
C GLU A 47 -21.07 2.94 15.00
N ALA A 48 -21.92 3.01 16.03
CA ALA A 48 -22.75 4.19 16.30
C ALA A 48 -21.92 5.43 16.69
N ASP A 49 -20.78 5.23 17.35
CA ASP A 49 -19.88 6.27 17.86
C ASP A 49 -18.74 6.63 16.91
N GLY A 50 -18.52 5.87 15.83
CA GLY A 50 -17.52 6.22 14.83
C GLY A 50 -16.96 5.06 14.01
N TRP A 51 -15.86 5.36 13.32
CA TRP A 51 -15.07 4.37 12.58
C TRP A 51 -14.01 3.76 13.49
N HIS A 52 -13.96 2.43 13.48
CA HIS A 52 -13.06 1.62 14.29
C HIS A 52 -12.25 0.66 13.42
N GLN A 53 -11.19 0.12 14.01
CA GLN A 53 -10.31 -0.85 13.39
C GLN A 53 -10.15 -2.11 14.22
N LEU A 54 -10.03 -3.24 13.53
CA LEU A 54 -9.57 -4.51 14.10
C LEU A 54 -8.23 -4.86 13.47
N GLY A 55 -7.27 -5.28 14.29
CA GLY A 55 -5.91 -5.61 13.85
C GLY A 55 -4.92 -4.46 14.07
N ASN A 56 -3.82 -4.45 13.33
CA ASN A 56 -2.73 -3.50 13.54
C ASN A 56 -3.12 -2.08 13.04
N PRO A 57 -2.87 -1.01 13.81
CA PRO A 57 -3.20 0.36 13.40
C PRO A 57 -2.56 0.82 12.08
N THR A 58 -1.31 0.42 11.79
CA THR A 58 -0.61 0.74 10.55
C THR A 58 -1.27 0.06 9.35
N GLU A 59 -1.70 -1.19 9.54
CA GLU A 59 -2.43 -1.92 8.52
C GLU A 59 -3.82 -1.31 8.26
N ALA A 60 -4.53 -0.92 9.30
CA ALA A 60 -5.82 -0.23 9.16
C ALA A 60 -5.69 1.13 8.47
N ALA A 61 -4.59 1.86 8.69
CA ALA A 61 -4.31 3.11 7.99
C ALA A 61 -4.14 2.91 6.47
N LEU A 62 -3.49 1.82 6.04
CA LEU A 62 -3.37 1.49 4.62
C LEU A 62 -4.73 1.17 3.96
N ILE A 63 -5.61 0.44 4.66
CA ILE A 63 -6.98 0.19 4.20
C ILE A 63 -7.75 1.51 4.07
N THR A 64 -7.64 2.38 5.08
CA THR A 64 -8.31 3.68 5.08
C THR A 64 -7.84 4.56 3.91
N ALA A 65 -6.54 4.58 3.63
CA ALA A 65 -5.99 5.29 2.48
C ALA A 65 -6.48 4.71 1.15
N ALA A 66 -6.55 3.38 1.02
CA ALA A 66 -7.05 2.73 -0.18
C ALA A 66 -8.52 3.06 -0.48
N TYR A 67 -9.36 3.13 0.56
CA TYR A 67 -10.77 3.52 0.40
C TYR A 67 -10.95 5.00 0.04
N LYS A 68 -10.04 5.90 0.45
CA LYS A 68 -10.04 7.29 -0.03
C LYS A 68 -9.73 7.39 -1.53
N ALA A 69 -9.09 6.38 -2.11
CA ALA A 69 -8.92 6.21 -3.56
C ALA A 69 -10.05 5.40 -4.23
N TRP A 70 -11.13 5.08 -3.50
CA TRP A 70 -12.27 4.32 -4.00
C TRP A 70 -11.90 2.92 -4.54
N LEU A 71 -10.84 2.32 -4.01
CA LEU A 71 -10.47 0.96 -4.38
C LEU A 71 -11.50 -0.05 -3.86
N PRO A 72 -11.85 -1.08 -4.66
CA PRO A 72 -12.80 -2.10 -4.24
C PRO A 72 -12.21 -2.95 -3.10
N ALA A 73 -12.99 -3.16 -2.04
CA ALA A 73 -12.57 -3.95 -0.88
C ALA A 73 -12.32 -5.44 -1.23
N ALA A 74 -13.02 -5.97 -2.22
CA ALA A 74 -12.87 -7.36 -2.63
C ALA A 74 -11.57 -7.56 -3.41
N ALA A 75 -10.66 -8.36 -2.86
CA ALA A 75 -9.50 -8.85 -3.58
C ALA A 75 -9.91 -9.92 -4.60
N PRO A 76 -9.14 -10.10 -5.68
CA PRO A 76 -9.17 -11.32 -6.49
C PRO A 76 -8.92 -12.58 -5.64
N GLU A 77 -9.11 -13.77 -6.23
CA GLU A 77 -8.93 -15.05 -5.52
C GLU A 77 -7.56 -15.15 -4.87
N LYS A 78 -7.53 -15.32 -3.55
CA LYS A 78 -6.30 -15.50 -2.78
C LYS A 78 -5.81 -16.94 -2.90
N VAL A 79 -4.65 -17.12 -3.54
CA VAL A 79 -4.04 -18.43 -3.79
C VAL A 79 -3.09 -18.83 -2.66
N ALA A 80 -2.35 -17.88 -2.09
CA ALA A 80 -1.45 -18.13 -0.98
C ALA A 80 -1.31 -16.90 -0.08
N GLU A 81 -0.99 -17.15 1.19
CA GLU A 81 -0.69 -16.10 2.16
C GLU A 81 0.50 -16.53 3.03
N PHE A 82 1.46 -15.61 3.13
CA PHE A 82 2.60 -15.69 4.03
C PHE A 82 2.46 -14.52 4.99
N PRO A 83 1.93 -14.74 6.21
CA PRO A 83 1.74 -13.67 7.17
C PRO A 83 3.08 -13.01 7.52
N PHE A 84 3.02 -11.86 8.20
CA PHE A 84 4.22 -11.22 8.70
C PHE A 84 5.01 -12.19 9.59
N ASP A 85 6.30 -12.29 9.33
CA ASP A 85 7.23 -13.16 10.03
C ASP A 85 8.46 -12.33 10.38
N SER A 86 8.87 -12.34 11.65
CA SER A 86 10.00 -11.53 12.14
C SER A 86 11.35 -12.00 11.57
N GLN A 87 11.44 -13.29 11.22
CA GLN A 87 12.45 -13.92 10.37
C GLN A 87 12.67 -13.14 9.06
N ARG A 88 11.58 -13.08 8.29
CA ARG A 88 11.52 -12.54 6.93
C ARG A 88 11.30 -11.02 6.88
N LYS A 89 10.86 -10.42 7.97
CA LYS A 89 10.42 -9.01 8.13
C LYS A 89 9.46 -8.53 7.01
N ARG A 90 8.62 -9.43 6.48
CA ARG A 90 7.61 -9.09 5.47
C ARG A 90 6.39 -9.99 5.55
N MET A 91 5.28 -9.48 5.02
CA MET A 91 4.07 -10.20 4.65
C MET A 91 3.99 -10.31 3.12
N THR A 92 3.38 -11.38 2.62
CA THR A 92 3.13 -11.57 1.18
C THR A 92 1.81 -12.29 0.96
N VAL A 93 1.01 -11.81 0.01
CA VAL A 93 -0.22 -12.45 -0.46
C VAL A 93 -0.12 -12.66 -1.95
N VAL A 94 -0.46 -13.85 -2.43
CA VAL A 94 -0.50 -14.19 -3.86
C VAL A 94 -1.96 -14.26 -4.29
N LEU A 95 -2.32 -13.45 -5.28
CA LEU A 95 -3.66 -13.32 -5.82
C LEU A 95 -3.69 -13.83 -7.27
N ARG A 96 -4.79 -14.46 -7.67
CA ARG A 96 -5.06 -14.79 -9.08
C ARG A 96 -5.75 -13.61 -9.74
N GLN A 97 -5.09 -13.05 -10.75
CA GLN A 97 -5.61 -12.03 -11.66
C GLN A 97 -5.81 -12.63 -13.07
N PRO A 98 -6.53 -11.96 -14.00
CA PRO A 98 -6.79 -12.50 -15.33
C PRO A 98 -5.51 -12.83 -16.12
N GLU A 99 -4.46 -12.02 -15.93
CA GLU A 99 -3.15 -12.10 -16.57
C GLU A 99 -2.17 -13.07 -15.87
N GLY A 100 -2.52 -13.58 -14.69
CA GLY A 100 -1.69 -14.55 -13.97
C GLY A 100 -1.71 -14.38 -12.45
N LEU A 101 -0.67 -14.89 -11.80
CA LEU A 101 -0.50 -14.75 -10.35
C LEU A 101 0.29 -13.48 -10.03
N VAL A 102 -0.23 -12.66 -9.13
CA VAL A 102 0.44 -11.44 -8.64
C VAL A 102 0.71 -11.55 -7.15
N ALA A 103 1.95 -11.31 -6.76
CA ALA A 103 2.38 -11.28 -5.36
C ALA A 103 2.42 -9.84 -4.84
N HIS A 104 1.57 -9.53 -3.88
CA HIS A 104 1.60 -8.27 -3.13
C HIS A 104 2.41 -8.48 -1.84
N ALA A 105 3.42 -7.65 -1.61
CA ALA A 105 4.30 -7.79 -0.44
C ALA A 105 4.54 -6.44 0.23
N LYS A 106 4.58 -6.47 1.57
CA LYS A 106 4.91 -5.31 2.40
C LYS A 106 5.78 -5.75 3.58
N GLY A 107 6.67 -4.88 4.05
CA GLY A 107 7.60 -5.22 5.11
C GLY A 107 8.60 -4.11 5.38
N ALA A 108 9.67 -4.45 6.09
CA ALA A 108 10.74 -3.51 6.38
C ALA A 108 11.36 -2.98 5.05
N PRO A 109 11.52 -1.66 4.88
CA PRO A 109 11.96 -1.06 3.62
C PRO A 109 13.26 -1.67 3.07
N GLU A 110 14.27 -1.88 3.94
CA GLU A 110 15.57 -2.44 3.56
C GLU A 110 15.46 -3.89 3.04
N ILE A 111 14.47 -4.63 3.55
CA ILE A 111 14.23 -6.02 3.20
C ILE A 111 13.43 -6.16 1.90
N MET A 112 12.58 -5.17 1.61
CA MET A 112 11.86 -5.08 0.35
C MET A 112 12.78 -4.59 -0.77
N LEU A 113 13.48 -3.47 -0.54
CA LEU A 113 14.35 -2.84 -1.54
C LEU A 113 15.46 -3.76 -2.03
N ALA A 114 16.09 -4.53 -1.12
CA ALA A 114 17.12 -5.52 -1.48
C ALA A 114 16.62 -6.67 -2.39
N ARG A 115 15.31 -6.76 -2.66
CA ARG A 115 14.68 -7.78 -3.52
C ARG A 115 14.04 -7.18 -4.76
N CYS A 116 14.09 -5.87 -4.93
CA CYS A 116 13.58 -5.18 -6.10
C CYS A 116 14.66 -5.10 -7.17
N THR A 117 14.33 -5.47 -8.40
CA THR A 117 15.17 -5.27 -9.59
C THR A 117 14.65 -4.16 -10.48
N ARG A 118 13.41 -3.71 -10.23
CA ARG A 118 12.69 -2.69 -10.99
C ARG A 118 11.96 -1.75 -10.04
N VAL A 119 11.65 -0.56 -10.53
CA VAL A 119 10.85 0.47 -9.86
C VAL A 119 9.73 0.92 -10.79
N LEU A 120 8.58 1.23 -10.21
CA LEU A 120 7.48 1.88 -10.91
C LEU A 120 7.55 3.39 -10.63
N ASP A 121 7.85 4.17 -11.66
CA ASP A 121 8.01 5.61 -11.61
C ASP A 121 6.85 6.28 -12.36
N GLY A 122 5.81 6.68 -11.61
CA GLY A 122 4.54 7.12 -12.18
C GLY A 122 3.80 5.99 -12.89
N VAL A 123 4.02 5.85 -14.20
CA VAL A 123 3.45 4.79 -15.05
C VAL A 123 4.51 3.88 -15.67
N GLU A 124 5.79 4.26 -15.56
CA GLU A 124 6.88 3.55 -16.21
C GLU A 124 7.52 2.56 -15.26
N GLU A 125 7.50 1.27 -15.61
CA GLU A 125 8.30 0.27 -14.93
C GLU A 125 9.68 0.21 -15.57
N ARG A 126 10.73 0.56 -14.81
CA ARG A 126 12.12 0.60 -15.31
C ARG A 126 13.07 -0.11 -14.36
N PRO A 127 14.28 -0.51 -14.80
CA PRO A 127 15.28 -1.08 -13.91
C PRO A 127 15.57 -0.16 -12.72
N LEU A 128 15.73 -0.76 -11.53
CA LEU A 128 16.12 -0.03 -10.32
C LEU A 128 17.60 0.36 -10.44
N THR A 129 17.89 1.65 -10.45
CA THR A 129 19.26 2.16 -10.54
C THR A 129 19.89 2.30 -9.15
N ALA A 130 21.22 2.46 -9.10
CA ALA A 130 21.92 2.76 -7.85
C ALA A 130 21.46 4.10 -7.23
N THR A 131 21.10 5.08 -8.06
CA THR A 131 20.58 6.38 -7.60
C THR A 131 19.19 6.24 -6.98
N ASP A 132 18.30 5.44 -7.59
CA ASP A 132 16.98 5.15 -7.00
C ASP A 132 17.15 4.43 -5.66
N TYR A 133 18.03 3.43 -5.61
CA TYR A 133 18.31 2.66 -4.39
C TYR A 133 18.75 3.60 -3.25
N ALA A 134 19.74 4.45 -3.50
CA ALA A 134 20.23 5.42 -2.52
C ALA A 134 19.13 6.39 -2.07
N THR A 135 18.38 6.94 -3.03
CA THR A 135 17.28 7.89 -2.74
C THR A 135 16.21 7.26 -1.86
N ILE A 136 15.79 6.03 -2.15
CA ILE A 136 14.81 5.29 -1.36
C ILE A 136 15.38 4.98 0.03
N SER A 137 16.65 4.56 0.10
CA SER A 137 17.33 4.30 1.37
C SER A 137 17.41 5.53 2.28
N ASP A 138 17.81 6.67 1.74
CA ASP A 138 17.92 7.92 2.50
C ASP A 138 16.54 8.41 2.97
N ALA A 139 15.51 8.24 2.13
CA ALA A 139 14.15 8.67 2.44
C ALA A 139 13.56 7.97 3.68
N TYR A 140 13.90 6.71 3.97
CA TYR A 140 13.39 6.04 5.19
C TYR A 140 14.36 6.10 6.38
N GLN A 141 15.61 6.51 6.19
CA GLN A 141 16.54 6.77 7.29
C GLN A 141 16.35 8.15 7.92
N THR A 142 15.64 9.04 7.23
CA THR A 142 15.37 10.43 7.64
C THR A 142 13.98 10.63 8.24
N LEU A 143 13.19 9.57 8.37
CA LEU A 143 11.90 9.52 9.09
C LEU A 143 12.10 9.32 10.59
#